data_AF-A0A7V1AKF5-F1
#
_entry.id   AF-A0A7V1AKF5-F1
#
_cell.length_a   1.000
_cell.length_b   1.000
_cell.length_c   1.000
_cell.angle_alpha   90.00
_cell.angle_beta   90.00
_cell.angle_gamma   90.00
#
_symmetry.space_group_name_H-M   'P 1'
#
loop_
_entity.id
_entity.type
_entity.pdbx_description
1 polymer ?
#
loop_
_entity_poly.entity_id
_entity_poly.type
_entity_poly.pdbx_seq_one_letter_code
_entity_poly.pdbx_strand_id
1 'polypeptide(L)' 'MKLYAGVDLHCNNNYLGIIDEDGNRIFRKKLPNDINA' A
#
# COMPACT_ATOMS: atom_id res chain seq x y z
N MET A 1 -9.33 -13.51 -9.94
CA MET A 1 -9.00 -12.72 -8.75
C MET A 1 -7.55 -12.27 -8.80
N LYS A 2 -7.34 -11.12 -9.45
CA LYS A 2 -6.05 -10.43 -9.45
C LYS A 2 -6.07 -9.33 -8.38
N LEU A 3 -4.92 -9.10 -7.76
CA LEU A 3 -4.73 -8.01 -6.82
C LEU A 3 -3.64 -7.09 -7.38
N TYR A 4 -3.88 -5.80 -7.26
CA TYR A 4 -2.94 -4.78 -7.68
C TYR A 4 -2.51 -3.99 -6.45
N ALA A 5 -1.21 -3.98 -6.18
CA ALA A 5 -0.62 -3.22 -5.09
C ALA A 5 -0.01 -1.92 -5.62
N GLY A 6 -0.28 -0.82 -4.93
CA GLY A 6 0.36 0.47 -5.13
C GLY A 6 1.10 0.87 -3.87
N VAL A 7 2.33 1.36 -4.03
CA VAL A 7 3.12 1.93 -2.95
C VAL A 7 3.45 3.37 -3.30
N ASP A 8 2.97 4.30 -2.49
CA ASP A 8 3.33 5.70 -2.55
C ASP A 8 4.41 5.98 -1.49
N LEU A 9 5.54 6.52 -1.93
CA LEU A 9 6.75 6.68 -1.14
C LEU A 9 6.94 8.14 -0.75
N HIS A 10 7.06 8.38 0.56
CA HIS A 10 7.44 9.66 1.14
C HIS A 10 8.70 9.48 2.00
N CYS A 11 9.35 10.58 2.38
CA CYS A 11 10.66 10.55 3.08
C CYS A 11 10.65 9.71 4.37
N ASN A 12 9.58 9.74 5.15
CA ASN A 12 9.49 9.05 6.45
C ASN A 12 8.39 8.00 6.54
N ASN A 13 7.62 7.80 5.46
CA ASN A 13 6.57 6.81 5.45
C ASN A 13 6.25 6.27 4.06
N ASN A 14 5.77 5.04 4.14
CA ASN A 14 4.97 4.23 3.26
C ASN A 14 3.49 4.54 3.15
N TYR A 15 2.91 4.52 1.95
CA TYR A 15 1.50 4.21 1.83
C TYR A 15 1.25 3.02 0.90
N LEU A 16 0.78 1.92 1.49
CA LEU A 16 0.44 0.70 0.78
C LEU A 16 -1.07 0.64 0.55
N GLY A 17 -1.46 0.54 -0.72
CA GLY A 17 -2.84 0.28 -1.15
C GLY A 17 -2.92 -1.01 -1.96
N ILE A 18 -4.01 -1.76 -1.80
CA ILE A 18 -4.32 -2.93 -2.62
C ILE A 18 -5.75 -2.79 -3.14
N ILE A 19 -5.91 -3.02 -4.45
CA ILE A 19 -7.21 -3.09 -5.13
C ILE A 19 -7.41 -4.44 -5.82
N ASP A 20 -8.66 -4.82 -6.07
CA ASP A 20 -8.97 -5.92 -6.99
C ASP A 20 -9.03 -5.45 -8.45
N GLU A 21 -9.40 -6.38 -9.34
CA GLU A 21 -9.55 -6.16 -10.78
C GLU A 21 -10.73 -5.25 -11.16
N ASP A 22 -11.73 -5.10 -10.28
CA ASP A 22 -12.86 -4.18 -10.45
C ASP A 22 -12.55 -2.77 -9.90
N GLY A 23 -11.36 -2.58 -9.31
CA GLY A 23 -10.91 -1.33 -8.73
C GLY A 23 -11.39 -1.09 -7.30
N ASN A 24 -12.00 -2.09 -6.65
CA ASN A 24 -12.41 -1.96 -5.25
C ASN A 24 -11.18 -1.97 -4.34
N ARG A 25 -11.17 -1.07 -3.36
CA ARG A 25 -10.10 -1.00 -2.36
C ARG A 25 -10.27 -2.10 -1.34
N ILE A 26 -9.33 -3.04 -1.32
CA ILE A 26 -9.30 -4.16 -0.38
C ILE A 26 -8.44 -3.84 0.85
N PHE A 27 -7.36 -3.10 0.66
CA PHE A 27 -6.45 -2.76 1.75
C PHE A 27 -5.83 -1.38 1.58
N ARG A 28 -5.56 -0.74 2.73
CA ARG A 28 -4.88 0.55 2.79
C ARG A 28 -4.20 0.72 4.13
N LYS A 29 -2.90 0.95 4.15
CA LYS A 29 -2.16 1.24 5.39
C LYS A 29 -1.03 2.23 5.15
N LYS A 30 -0.91 3.17 6.08
CA LYS A 30 0.27 4.02 6.20
C LYS A 30 1.29 3.28 7.07
N LEU A 31 2.50 3.09 6.56
CA LEU A 31 3.59 2.39 7.24
C LEU A 31 4.73 3.38 7.49
N PRO A 32 5.33 3.43 8.69
CA PRO A 32 6.56 4.20 8.88
C PRO A 32 7.69 3.60 8.04
N ASN A 33 8.61 4.44 7.56
CA ASN A 33 9.86 3.95 7.00
C ASN A 33 10.78 3.61 8.17
N ASP A 34 10.68 2.37 8.63
CA ASP A 34 11.53 1.82 9.68
C ASP A 34 12.28 0.62 9.13
N ILE A 35 13.61 0.71 9.13
CA ILE A 35 14.51 -0.36 8.69
C ILE A 35 14.48 -1.56 9.66
N ASN A 36 14.03 -1.35 10.90
CA ASN A 36 14.07 -2.34 11.97
C ASN A 36 12.70 -2.94 12.33
N ALA A 37 11.65 -2.64 11.55
CA ALA A 37 10.28 -3.09 11.80
C ALA A 37 10.05 -4.59 11.53
#